data_AF-A0A355FQ13-F1
#
_entry.id   AF-A0A355FQ13-F1
#
_cell.length_a   1.000
_cell.length_b   1.000
_cell.length_c   1.000
_cell.angle_alpha   90.00
_cell.angle_beta   90.00
_cell.angle_gamma   90.00
#
_symmetry.space_group_name_H-M   'P 1'
#
loop_
_entity.id
_entity.type
_entity.pdbx_description
1 polymer ?
#
loop_
_entity_poly.entity_id
_entity_poly.type
_entity_poly.pdbx_seq_one_letter_code
_entity_poly.pdbx_strand_id
1 'polypeptide(L)'
;FYARISEKYNLMKFMLASSVLCIISYLLAAFSSLPLLSLLGCALCGLSVGIFWPGTLSIATRNCPKGGSALFAMLALAGDVGCSAGPTLVGMVSAAFGNNLKIGLAAALIFPFLMFTGVAFSIKKQG
;
A
#
# COMPACT_ATOMS: atom_id res chain seq x y z
N PHE A 1 -23.66 -1.56 -20.28
CA PHE A 1 -23.28 -0.21 -19.79
C PHE A 1 -23.14 -0.18 -18.26
N TYR A 2 -24.12 -0.66 -17.47
CA TYR A 2 -24.05 -0.70 -15.99
C TYR A 2 -22.97 -1.62 -15.38
N ALA A 3 -22.67 -2.77 -15.99
CA ALA A 3 -21.70 -3.73 -15.45
C ALA A 3 -20.29 -3.15 -15.28
N ARG A 4 -19.80 -2.41 -16.29
CA ARG A 4 -18.45 -1.81 -16.30
C ARG A 4 -18.29 -0.65 -15.31
N ILE A 5 -19.38 0.02 -14.93
CA ILE A 5 -19.38 1.11 -13.94
C ILE A 5 -19.43 0.52 -12.52
N SER A 6 -20.26 -0.51 -12.32
CA SER A 6 -20.37 -1.22 -11.02
C SER A 6 -19.05 -1.91 -10.63
N GLU A 7 -18.39 -2.56 -11.58
CA GLU A 7 -17.09 -3.21 -11.39
C GLU A 7 -16.01 -2.20 -10.97
N LYS A 8 -16.08 -0.97 -11.51
CA LYS A 8 -15.16 0.12 -11.21
C LYS A 8 -15.32 0.64 -9.77
N TYR A 9 -16.56 0.81 -9.34
CA TYR A 9 -16.88 1.27 -8.00
C TYR A 9 -16.55 0.20 -6.95
N ASN A 10 -16.72 -1.08 -7.29
CA ASN A 10 -16.30 -2.20 -6.45
C ASN A 10 -14.78 -2.28 -6.32
N LEU A 11 -14.01 -2.07 -7.39
CA LEU A 11 -12.55 -2.10 -7.32
C LEU A 11 -11.99 -1.01 -6.41
N MET A 12 -12.48 0.23 -6.53
CA MET A 12 -12.04 1.35 -5.68
C MET A 12 -12.38 1.11 -4.20
N LYS A 13 -13.58 0.58 -3.91
CA LYS A 13 -13.98 0.19 -2.54
C LYS A 13 -13.10 -0.93 -1.98
N PHE A 14 -12.76 -1.92 -2.81
CA PHE A 14 -11.83 -2.99 -2.43
C PHE A 14 -10.45 -2.44 -2.11
N MET A 15 -9.90 -1.56 -2.94
CA MET A 15 -8.60 -0.93 -2.68
C MET A 15 -8.62 -0.07 -1.40
N LEU A 16 -9.72 0.64 -1.13
CA LEU A 16 -9.90 1.39 0.10
C LEU A 16 -9.92 0.44 1.31
N ALA A 17 -10.71 -0.63 1.27
CA ALA A 17 -10.77 -1.63 2.33
C ALA A 17 -9.41 -2.28 2.57
N SER A 18 -8.68 -2.66 1.52
CA SER A 18 -7.31 -3.21 1.61
C SER A 18 -6.33 -2.21 2.22
N SER A 19 -6.43 -0.91 1.89
CA SER A 19 -5.56 0.11 2.50
C SER A 19 -5.80 0.29 4.00
N VAL A 20 -7.06 0.26 4.44
CA VAL A 20 -7.40 0.26 5.89
C VAL A 20 -6.89 -1.01 6.57
N LEU A 21 -7.07 -2.17 5.93
CA LEU A 21 -6.58 -3.44 6.44
C LEU A 21 -5.04 -3.46 6.55
N CYS A 22 -4.35 -2.81 5.60
CA CYS A 22 -2.91 -2.63 5.62
C CYS A 22 -2.44 -1.78 6.80
N ILE A 23 -3.15 -0.68 7.12
CA ILE A 23 -2.85 0.15 8.31
C ILE A 23 -3.01 -0.68 9.59
N ILE A 24 -4.12 -1.42 9.71
CA ILE A 24 -4.39 -2.29 10.88
C ILE A 24 -3.30 -3.35 11.01
N SER A 25 -2.90 -3.98 9.90
CA SER A 25 -1.85 -5.00 9.86
C SER A 25 -0.49 -4.46 10.30
N TYR A 26 -0.15 -3.24 9.89
CA TYR A 26 1.09 -2.57 10.26
C TYR A 26 1.10 -2.16 11.74
N LEU A 27 -0.04 -1.69 12.26
CA LEU A 27 -0.25 -1.46 13.70
C LEU A 27 -0.04 -2.76 14.49
N LEU A 28 -0.63 -3.87 14.00
CA LEU A 28 -0.51 -5.17 14.62
C LEU A 28 0.95 -5.64 14.63
N ALA A 29 1.66 -5.49 13.52
CA ALA A 29 3.08 -5.85 13.43
C ALA A 29 3.98 -4.98 14.33
N ALA A 30 3.68 -3.68 14.49
CA ALA A 30 4.47 -2.75 15.30
C ALA A 30 4.25 -2.93 16.80
N PHE A 31 3.00 -3.17 17.23
CA PHE A 31 2.64 -3.33 18.64
C PHE A 31 2.66 -4.78 19.14
N SER A 32 2.64 -5.76 18.24
CA SER A 32 2.66 -7.16 18.67
C SER A 32 3.98 -7.52 19.33
N SER A 33 3.90 -7.93 20.59
CA SER A 33 5.00 -8.57 21.32
C SER A 33 5.03 -10.09 21.09
N LEU A 34 4.03 -10.64 20.39
CA LEU A 34 3.90 -12.06 20.07
C LEU A 34 4.27 -12.31 18.60
N PRO A 35 5.26 -13.16 18.29
CA PRO A 35 5.71 -13.40 16.91
C PRO A 35 4.60 -13.94 15.99
N LEU A 36 3.63 -14.69 16.55
CA LEU A 36 2.48 -15.21 15.80
C LEU A 36 1.54 -14.10 15.29
N LEU A 37 1.29 -13.08 16.11
CA LEU A 37 0.46 -11.93 15.72
C LEU A 37 1.18 -11.07 14.69
N SER A 38 2.51 -10.91 14.80
CA SER A 38 3.30 -10.21 13.80
C SER A 38 3.25 -10.94 12.46
N LEU A 39 3.29 -12.28 12.47
CA LEU A 39 3.18 -13.10 11.26
C LEU A 39 1.79 -12.98 10.60
N LEU A 40 0.72 -12.98 11.39
CA LEU A 40 -0.63 -12.69 10.90
C LEU A 40 -0.72 -11.30 10.28
N GLY A 41 -0.14 -10.29 10.94
CA GLY A 41 -0.03 -8.94 10.38
C GLY A 41 0.71 -8.92 9.04
N CYS A 42 1.84 -9.61 8.92
CA CYS A 42 2.55 -9.74 7.65
C CYS A 42 1.73 -10.43 6.57
N ALA A 43 1.01 -11.51 6.90
CA ALA A 43 0.15 -12.23 5.95
C ALA A 43 -1.01 -11.35 5.44
N LEU A 44 -1.67 -10.62 6.35
CA LEU A 44 -2.76 -9.70 6.01
C LEU A 44 -2.26 -8.49 5.20
N CYS A 45 -1.09 -7.97 5.53
CA CYS A 45 -0.42 -6.93 4.77
C CYS A 45 -0.10 -7.41 3.35
N GLY A 46 0.49 -8.60 3.21
CA GLY A 46 0.79 -9.22 1.91
C GLY A 46 -0.46 -9.44 1.06
N LEU A 47 -1.55 -9.94 1.67
CA LEU A 47 -2.85 -10.08 0.99
C LEU A 47 -3.37 -8.72 0.52
N SER A 48 -3.28 -7.69 1.37
CA SER A 48 -3.77 -6.35 1.06
C SER A 48 -3.01 -5.71 -0.11
N VAL A 49 -1.67 -5.76 -0.08
CA VAL A 49 -0.81 -5.22 -1.15
C VAL A 49 -0.96 -6.04 -2.44
N GLY A 50 -1.16 -7.35 -2.34
CA GLY A 50 -1.42 -8.24 -3.47
C GLY A 50 -2.70 -7.89 -4.24
N ILE A 51 -3.73 -7.38 -3.56
CA ILE A 51 -4.94 -6.84 -4.20
C ILE A 51 -4.71 -5.41 -4.71
N PHE A 52 -3.91 -4.63 -3.98
CA PHE A 52 -3.66 -3.23 -4.29
C PHE A 52 -2.89 -3.00 -5.60
N TRP A 53 -1.86 -3.82 -5.85
CA TRP A 53 -1.01 -3.70 -7.03
C TRP A 53 -1.77 -3.88 -8.37
N PRO A 54 -2.55 -4.95 -8.61
CA PRO A 54 -3.36 -5.09 -9.82
C PRO A 54 -4.45 -4.00 -9.93
N GLY A 55 -4.99 -3.54 -8.80
CA GLY A 55 -5.90 -2.40 -8.77
C GLY A 55 -5.24 -1.10 -9.26
N THR A 56 -4.01 -0.84 -8.81
CA THR A 56 -3.22 0.33 -9.21
C THR A 56 -2.88 0.28 -10.70
N LEU A 57 -2.43 -0.88 -11.21
CA LEU A 57 -2.19 -1.12 -12.64
C LEU A 57 -3.45 -0.84 -13.48
N SER A 58 -4.61 -1.32 -13.03
CA SER A 58 -5.89 -1.11 -13.71
C SER A 58 -6.30 0.37 -13.77
N ILE A 59 -6.11 1.11 -12.66
CA ILE A 59 -6.39 2.56 -12.61
C ILE A 59 -5.40 3.33 -13.48
N ALA A 60 -4.10 2.99 -13.41
CA ALA A 60 -3.04 3.68 -14.12
C ALA A 60 -3.21 3.56 -15.64
N THR A 61 -3.43 2.33 -16.14
CA THR A 61 -3.65 2.07 -17.58
C THR A 61 -4.91 2.77 -18.10
N ARG A 62 -5.94 2.92 -17.26
CA ARG A 62 -7.15 3.66 -17.62
C ARG A 62 -6.95 5.16 -17.65
N ASN A 63 -6.22 5.73 -16.70
CA ASN A 63 -5.96 7.17 -16.64
C ASN A 63 -4.91 7.61 -17.67
N CYS A 64 -3.99 6.72 -18.04
CA CYS A 64 -2.96 6.93 -19.05
C CYS A 64 -3.06 5.87 -20.17
N PRO A 65 -4.11 5.91 -21.01
CA PRO A 65 -4.33 4.90 -22.06
C PRO A 65 -3.25 4.92 -23.15
N LYS A 66 -2.53 6.04 -23.30
CA LYS A 66 -1.39 6.19 -24.22
C LYS A 66 -0.04 5.83 -23.57
N GLY A 67 -0.03 5.42 -22.32
CA GLY A 67 1.20 5.18 -21.55
C GLY A 67 1.98 3.94 -21.99
N GLY A 68 1.33 2.94 -22.60
CA GLY A 68 1.99 1.77 -23.18
C GLY A 68 2.98 1.08 -22.22
N SER A 69 4.13 0.67 -22.75
CA SER A 69 5.23 0.08 -21.96
C SER A 69 5.89 1.05 -20.98
N ALA A 70 5.93 2.35 -21.31
CA ALA A 70 6.55 3.37 -20.46
C ALA A 70 5.83 3.54 -19.11
N LEU A 71 4.50 3.39 -19.10
CA LEU A 71 3.71 3.42 -17.86
C LEU A 71 4.08 2.28 -16.90
N PHE A 72 4.21 1.06 -17.42
CA PHE A 72 4.58 -0.09 -16.61
C PHE A 72 6.05 -0.01 -16.15
N ALA A 73 6.94 0.53 -16.99
CA ALA A 73 8.33 0.79 -16.59
C ALA A 73 8.41 1.80 -15.44
N MET A 74 7.64 2.88 -15.50
CA MET A 74 7.56 3.86 -14.41
C MET A 74 6.98 3.26 -13.13
N LEU A 75 5.96 2.39 -13.24
CA LEU A 75 5.39 1.74 -12.07
C LEU A 75 6.35 0.70 -11.46
N ALA A 76 7.09 -0.04 -12.29
CA ALA A 76 8.14 -0.94 -11.83
C ALA A 76 9.23 -0.16 -11.08
N LEU A 77 9.71 0.95 -11.66
CA LEU A 77 10.67 1.84 -11.01
C LEU A 77 10.14 2.37 -9.66
N ALA A 78 8.87 2.80 -9.61
CA ALA A 78 8.25 3.23 -8.36
C ALA A 78 8.20 2.10 -7.33
N GLY A 79 7.99 0.86 -7.75
CA GLY A 79 8.08 -0.34 -6.92
C GLY A 79 9.48 -0.55 -6.35
N ASP A 80 10.52 -0.47 -7.19
CA ASP A 80 11.91 -0.62 -6.77
C ASP A 80 12.35 0.47 -5.78
N VAL A 81 11.90 1.71 -6.01
CA VAL A 81 12.09 2.82 -5.08
C VAL A 81 11.39 2.54 -3.76
N GLY A 82 10.15 2.02 -3.78
CA GLY A 82 9.43 1.63 -2.58
C GLY A 82 10.14 0.53 -1.77
N CYS A 83 10.63 -0.51 -2.46
CA CYS A 83 11.38 -1.61 -1.86
C CYS A 83 12.71 -1.16 -1.23
N SER A 84 13.34 -0.12 -1.79
CA SER A 84 14.59 0.43 -1.24
C SER A 84 14.33 1.43 -0.12
N ALA A 85 13.37 2.35 -0.31
CA ALA A 85 13.07 3.42 0.62
C ALA A 85 12.40 2.92 1.91
N GLY A 86 11.53 1.91 1.83
CA GLY A 86 10.81 1.37 2.98
C GLY A 86 11.75 0.84 4.08
N PRO A 87 12.55 -0.20 3.80
CA PRO A 87 13.53 -0.74 4.75
C PRO A 87 14.58 0.28 5.17
N THR A 88 15.00 1.19 4.27
CA THR A 88 15.95 2.25 4.61
C THR A 88 15.37 3.20 5.66
N LEU A 89 14.13 3.66 5.49
CA LEU A 89 13.46 4.53 6.48
C LEU A 89 13.31 3.82 7.83
N VAL A 90 12.81 2.57 7.82
CA VAL A 90 12.67 1.76 9.05
C VAL A 90 14.03 1.58 9.73
N GLY A 91 15.07 1.27 8.96
CA GLY A 91 16.43 1.05 9.44
C GLY A 91 17.04 2.31 10.04
N MET A 92 16.93 3.46 9.35
CA MET A 92 17.42 4.76 9.84
C MET A 92 16.74 5.17 11.15
N VAL A 93 15.40 5.05 11.21
CA VAL A 93 14.65 5.39 12.42
C VAL A 93 14.96 4.40 13.54
N SER A 94 15.01 3.10 13.26
CA SER A 94 15.39 2.10 14.27
C SER A 94 16.78 2.38 14.84
N ALA A 95 17.77 2.68 13.99
CA ALA A 95 19.14 2.98 14.40
C ALA A 95 19.23 4.25 15.25
N ALA A 96 18.51 5.32 14.88
CA ALA A 96 18.47 6.58 15.62
C ALA A 96 17.87 6.43 17.03
N PHE A 97 16.97 5.46 17.22
CA PHE A 97 16.33 5.17 18.49
C PHE A 97 16.94 3.97 19.22
N GLY A 98 18.20 3.60 18.95
CA GLY A 98 18.90 2.54 19.68
C GLY A 98 18.50 1.12 19.28
N ASN A 99 18.33 0.86 17.97
CA ASN A 99 17.87 -0.41 17.39
C ASN A 99 16.45 -0.84 17.78
N ASN A 100 15.59 0.12 18.12
CA ASN A 100 14.19 -0.13 18.44
C ASN A 100 13.35 -0.31 17.17
N LEU A 101 13.30 -1.54 16.66
CA LEU A 101 12.53 -1.92 15.46
C LEU A 101 11.05 -1.54 15.54
N LYS A 102 10.44 -1.55 16.74
CA LYS A 102 9.05 -1.13 16.93
C LYS A 102 8.83 0.34 16.52
N ILE A 103 9.77 1.22 16.84
CA ILE A 103 9.72 2.65 16.48
C ILE A 103 10.00 2.81 14.99
N GLY A 104 10.93 2.03 14.44
CA GLY A 104 11.16 1.98 12.99
C GLY A 104 9.92 1.55 12.21
N LEU A 105 9.22 0.50 12.67
CA LEU A 105 7.98 0.03 12.05
C LEU A 105 6.84 1.05 12.22
N ALA A 106 6.77 1.74 13.36
CA ALA A 106 5.83 2.83 13.56
C ALA A 106 6.06 3.98 12.55
N ALA A 107 7.32 4.33 12.24
CA ALA A 107 7.60 5.32 11.21
C ALA A 107 7.13 4.89 9.82
N ALA A 108 7.22 3.59 9.51
CA ALA A 108 6.73 3.07 8.23
C ALA A 108 5.19 3.03 8.09
N LEU A 109 4.42 3.34 9.15
CA LEU A 109 2.98 3.61 9.01
C LEU A 109 2.68 4.78 8.05
N ILE A 110 3.64 5.68 7.83
CA ILE A 110 3.46 6.78 6.88
C ILE A 110 3.12 6.28 5.47
N PHE A 111 3.64 5.12 5.06
CA PHE A 111 3.40 4.53 3.75
C PHE A 111 1.94 4.06 3.56
N PRO A 112 1.35 3.20 4.41
CA PRO A 112 -0.05 2.82 4.28
C PRO A 112 -1.01 4.00 4.47
N PHE A 113 -0.66 5.02 5.26
CA PHE A 113 -1.43 6.28 5.33
C PHE A 113 -1.40 7.07 4.01
N LEU A 114 -0.21 7.22 3.40
CA LEU A 114 -0.08 7.81 2.05
C LEU A 114 -0.88 7.01 1.02
N MET A 115 -0.86 5.68 1.12
CA MET A 115 -1.62 4.81 0.23
C MET A 115 -3.14 5.01 0.39
N PHE A 116 -3.63 5.06 1.63
CA PHE A 116 -5.04 5.32 1.93
C PHE A 116 -5.51 6.68 1.39
N THR A 117 -4.75 7.74 1.66
CA THR A 117 -5.08 9.10 1.19
C THR A 117 -5.04 9.21 -0.34
N GLY A 118 -4.09 8.56 -1.01
CA GLY A 118 -4.02 8.51 -2.47
C GLY A 118 -5.22 7.81 -3.12
N VAL A 119 -5.70 6.72 -2.53
CA VAL A 119 -6.92 6.03 -2.97
C VAL A 119 -8.14 6.88 -2.70
N ALA A 120 -8.27 7.43 -1.49
CA ALA A 120 -9.40 8.28 -1.11
C ALA A 120 -9.52 9.50 -2.05
N PHE A 121 -8.39 10.12 -2.41
CA PHE A 121 -8.36 11.20 -3.39
C PHE A 121 -8.77 10.73 -4.80
N SER A 122 -8.31 9.55 -5.21
CA SER A 122 -8.67 8.95 -6.50
C SER A 122 -10.14 8.55 -6.61
N ILE A 123 -10.81 8.28 -5.49
CA ILE A 123 -12.28 8.09 -5.42
C ILE A 123 -12.98 9.43 -5.64
N LYS A 124 -12.56 10.48 -4.92
CA LYS A 124 -13.19 11.81 -4.99
C LYS A 124 -13.11 12.44 -6.39
N LYS A 125 -12.04 12.15 -7.14
CA LYS A 125 -11.86 12.64 -8.52
C LYS A 125 -12.73 11.91 -9.56
N GLN A 126 -13.30 10.75 -9.24
CA GLN A 126 -14.11 9.93 -10.15
C GLN A 126 -15.62 10.05 -9.91
N GLY A 127 -16.04 10.69 -8.82
CA GLY A 127 -17.45 10.95 -8.47
C GLY A 127 -17.94 12.29 -8.98
#